data_AF-A0A7C4ITP1-F1
#
_entry.id   AF-A0A7C4ITP1-F1
#
_cell.length_a   1.000
_cell.length_b   1.000
_cell.length_c   1.000
_cell.angle_alpha   90.00
_cell.angle_beta   90.00
_cell.angle_gamma   90.00
#
_symmetry.space_group_name_H-M   'P 1'
#
loop_
_entity.id
_entity.type
_entity.pdbx_description
1 polymer ?
#
loop_
_entity_poly.entity_id
_entity_poly.type
_entity_poly.pdbx_seq_one_letter_code
_entity_poly.pdbx_strand_id
1 'polypeptide(L)'
;MTVFAEKCWFLTGPTASGKTEVALALARLIDAEIVAMDSMTLYRGMDIGTAKPTPAQRAEVPHHLLDILEPYEEFSVAQYLDAAAAAVETIESRHRRPLFVGGTALYLKALLRGVFDGPAADWSLRAELARQAAAEPPGWLHRQLAAVDPQAAARLHPNDHRRLIRAIEVFRLTGVPISRHQRQFEVALPAERCRVFVLQWPRELLHRRIDARVDAMIADGLTAEVAKVHAACARQGRTMSRTAMQALGYRELTAHLQGQCDLAEAIARRQSRRAFIPKPLTLEELSFLLWATQGIRGKVTGGHAYRTVPSAGCRHALETYLVVLHVEGLDSAVYRYLPLTHQLLLEFQEDQLPRKLVGAAFGQTFVGSSAVTFVWTAIPYRMEWRYDLAAHKVIAIDAGHVCQNLYLACEAIGAGTCAIAAYDQEAMDLLLRVDGEEEFAIYLAPVGKIKM
;
A
#
# COMPACT_ATOMS: atom_id res chain seq x y z
N MET A 1 -12.71 -31.09 -14.56
CA MET A 1 -12.98 -29.84 -13.80
C MET A 1 -13.56 -28.76 -14.72
N THR A 2 -14.72 -29.01 -15.34
CA THR A 2 -15.43 -28.06 -16.23
C THR A 2 -16.90 -27.84 -15.80
N VAL A 3 -17.29 -28.38 -14.64
CA VAL A 3 -18.68 -28.48 -14.18
C VAL A 3 -19.30 -27.11 -13.86
N PHE A 4 -18.52 -26.16 -13.35
CA PHE A 4 -19.04 -24.85 -12.97
C PHE A 4 -19.42 -23.97 -14.16
N ALA A 5 -18.61 -23.95 -15.22
CA ALA A 5 -18.77 -23.02 -16.34
C ALA A 5 -20.10 -23.19 -17.09
N GLU A 6 -20.61 -24.43 -17.16
CA GLU A 6 -21.85 -24.74 -17.90
C GLU A 6 -23.10 -24.66 -17.02
N LYS A 7 -22.96 -24.88 -15.71
CA LYS A 7 -24.08 -25.00 -14.78
C LYS A 7 -24.36 -23.70 -14.01
N CYS A 8 -23.33 -22.90 -13.76
CA CYS A 8 -23.40 -21.74 -12.88
C CYS A 8 -23.50 -20.42 -13.64
N TRP A 9 -24.01 -19.41 -12.95
CA TRP A 9 -24.01 -18.02 -13.41
C TRP A 9 -22.90 -17.25 -12.69
N PHE A 10 -22.32 -16.25 -13.35
CA PHE A 10 -21.25 -15.43 -12.78
C PHE A 10 -21.54 -13.96 -13.02
N LEU A 11 -21.52 -13.16 -11.95
CA LEU A 11 -21.57 -11.71 -12.01
C LEU A 11 -20.31 -11.13 -11.39
N THR A 12 -19.52 -10.44 -12.22
CA THR A 12 -18.27 -9.81 -11.80
C THR A 12 -18.21 -8.34 -12.21
N GLY A 13 -17.16 -7.65 -11.78
CA GLY A 13 -16.96 -6.23 -12.01
C GLY A 13 -16.12 -5.59 -10.90
N PRO A 14 -15.63 -4.36 -11.12
CA PRO A 14 -14.77 -3.67 -10.17
C PRO A 14 -15.49 -3.35 -8.85
N THR A 15 -14.73 -3.03 -7.80
CA THR A 15 -15.27 -2.50 -6.55
C THR A 15 -16.12 -1.25 -6.82
N ALA A 16 -17.18 -1.05 -6.04
CA ALA A 16 -18.16 0.04 -6.20
C ALA A 16 -19.00 0.02 -7.50
N SER A 17 -18.95 -1.04 -8.31
CA SER A 17 -19.76 -1.13 -9.54
C SER A 17 -21.25 -1.45 -9.34
N GLY A 18 -21.69 -1.73 -8.10
CA GLY A 18 -23.08 -2.08 -7.80
C GLY A 18 -23.41 -3.58 -7.88
N LYS A 19 -22.39 -4.47 -7.84
CA LYS A 19 -22.59 -5.94 -7.98
C LYS A 19 -23.67 -6.50 -7.07
N THR A 20 -23.67 -6.13 -5.79
CA THR A 20 -24.61 -6.68 -4.80
C THR A 20 -26.07 -6.39 -5.17
N GLU A 21 -26.39 -5.15 -5.55
CA GLU A 21 -27.74 -4.75 -5.94
C GLU A 21 -28.21 -5.50 -7.20
N VAL A 22 -27.34 -5.56 -8.21
CA VAL A 22 -27.63 -6.29 -9.46
C VAL A 22 -27.74 -7.79 -9.21
N ALA A 23 -26.91 -8.35 -8.34
CA ALA A 23 -26.95 -9.77 -7.98
C ALA A 23 -28.27 -10.16 -7.34
N LEU A 24 -28.78 -9.35 -6.40
CA LEU A 24 -30.07 -9.62 -5.74
C LEU A 24 -31.23 -9.57 -6.74
N ALA A 25 -31.24 -8.57 -7.62
CA ALA A 25 -32.25 -8.47 -8.67
C ALA A 25 -32.18 -9.65 -9.64
N LEU A 26 -30.98 -10.01 -10.09
CA LEU A 26 -30.76 -11.15 -10.98
C LEU A 26 -31.16 -12.45 -10.31
N ALA A 27 -30.78 -12.67 -9.06
CA ALA A 27 -31.06 -13.89 -8.32
C ALA A 27 -32.57 -14.17 -8.21
N ARG A 28 -33.38 -13.12 -7.98
CA ARG A 28 -34.84 -13.24 -8.00
C ARG A 28 -35.40 -13.65 -9.36
N LEU A 29 -34.86 -13.09 -10.44
CA LEU A 29 -35.33 -13.36 -11.81
C LEU A 29 -35.01 -14.79 -12.27
N ILE A 30 -33.86 -15.31 -11.86
CA ILE A 30 -33.38 -16.62 -12.30
C ILE A 30 -33.56 -17.72 -11.26
N ASP A 31 -34.17 -17.40 -10.12
CA ASP A 31 -34.34 -18.31 -9.00
C ASP A 31 -33.01 -18.91 -8.49
N ALA A 32 -32.06 -18.02 -8.24
CA ALA A 32 -30.71 -18.36 -7.81
C ALA A 32 -30.43 -18.08 -6.34
N GLU A 33 -29.45 -18.82 -5.83
CA GLU A 33 -28.75 -18.52 -4.59
C GLU A 33 -27.35 -17.99 -4.89
N ILE A 34 -26.87 -17.07 -4.07
CA ILE A 34 -25.62 -16.35 -4.33
C ILE A 34 -24.46 -17.09 -3.68
N VAL A 35 -23.38 -17.33 -4.43
CA VAL A 35 -22.12 -17.89 -3.91
C VAL A 35 -21.06 -16.79 -3.96
N ALA A 36 -20.42 -16.51 -2.83
CA ALA A 36 -19.38 -15.50 -2.78
C ALA A 36 -18.18 -15.90 -3.66
N MET A 37 -17.75 -14.97 -4.53
CA MET A 37 -16.57 -15.08 -5.39
C MET A 37 -15.59 -13.94 -5.11
N ASP A 38 -15.48 -13.59 -3.83
CA ASP A 38 -14.61 -12.54 -3.33
C ASP A 38 -13.77 -13.09 -2.16
N SER A 39 -12.46 -12.89 -2.23
CA SER A 39 -11.51 -13.44 -1.26
C SER A 39 -11.57 -12.74 0.10
N MET A 40 -12.19 -11.57 0.20
CA MET A 40 -12.26 -10.78 1.43
C MET A 40 -13.57 -11.02 2.19
N THR A 41 -14.69 -11.22 1.48
CA THR A 41 -16.00 -11.45 2.11
C THR A 41 -16.13 -12.81 2.81
N LEU A 42 -15.14 -13.69 2.64
CA LEU A 42 -15.08 -14.99 3.32
C LEU A 42 -14.83 -14.85 4.83
N TYR A 43 -14.22 -13.74 5.28
CA TYR A 43 -13.75 -13.56 6.65
C TYR A 43 -14.82 -12.98 7.58
N ARG A 44 -15.03 -13.63 8.73
CA ARG A 44 -15.93 -13.22 9.81
C ARG A 44 -15.54 -11.87 10.40
N GLY A 45 -16.54 -11.03 10.66
CA GLY A 45 -16.36 -9.72 11.27
C GLY A 45 -15.67 -8.68 10.38
N MET A 46 -15.34 -9.04 9.13
CA MET A 46 -14.85 -8.11 8.12
C MET A 46 -15.99 -7.73 7.17
N ASP A 47 -16.88 -6.84 7.57
CA ASP A 47 -18.16 -6.58 6.89
C ASP A 47 -18.15 -5.28 6.08
N ILE A 48 -17.88 -4.15 6.75
CA ILE A 48 -17.91 -2.80 6.18
C ILE A 48 -16.83 -2.67 5.11
N GLY A 49 -15.57 -2.95 5.45
CA GLY A 49 -14.43 -2.72 4.55
C GLY A 49 -14.38 -3.70 3.37
N THR A 50 -15.07 -4.83 3.48
CA THR A 50 -15.18 -5.82 2.39
C THR A 50 -16.44 -5.66 1.56
N ALA A 51 -17.27 -4.65 1.84
CA ALA A 51 -18.52 -4.43 1.14
C ALA A 51 -19.50 -5.61 1.24
N LYS A 52 -19.46 -6.35 2.34
CA LYS A 52 -20.26 -7.57 2.50
C LYS A 52 -21.76 -7.24 2.47
N PRO A 53 -22.61 -8.07 1.84
CA PRO A 53 -24.05 -7.87 1.87
C PRO A 53 -24.57 -7.73 3.31
N THR A 54 -25.48 -6.79 3.53
CA THR A 54 -26.08 -6.54 4.86
C THR A 54 -26.97 -7.71 5.28
N PRO A 55 -27.29 -7.87 6.58
CA PRO A 55 -28.22 -8.91 7.03
C PRO A 55 -29.58 -8.88 6.32
N ALA A 56 -30.12 -7.68 6.01
CA ALA A 56 -31.35 -7.53 5.24
C ALA A 56 -31.22 -8.11 3.82
N GLN A 57 -30.14 -7.78 3.12
CA GLN A 57 -29.86 -8.32 1.78
C GLN A 57 -29.64 -9.84 1.79
N ARG A 58 -29.02 -10.38 2.85
CA ARG A 58 -28.84 -11.84 3.01
C ARG A 58 -30.14 -12.57 3.34
N ALA A 59 -31.12 -11.88 3.95
CA ALA A 59 -32.44 -12.42 4.19
C ALA A 59 -33.30 -12.46 2.91
N GLU A 60 -33.05 -11.56 1.95
CA GLU A 60 -33.74 -11.55 0.65
C GLU A 60 -33.36 -12.75 -0.23
N VAL A 61 -32.08 -13.09 -0.29
CA VAL A 61 -31.55 -14.18 -1.12
C VAL A 61 -30.49 -14.95 -0.31
N PRO A 62 -30.54 -16.29 -0.23
CA PRO A 62 -29.51 -17.06 0.44
C PRO A 62 -28.12 -16.79 -0.14
N HIS A 63 -27.14 -16.54 0.74
CA HIS A 63 -25.73 -16.35 0.38
C HIS A 63 -24.88 -17.47 0.97
N HIS A 64 -23.98 -18.02 0.15
CA HIS A 64 -23.04 -19.07 0.50
C HIS A 64 -21.62 -18.52 0.49
N LEU A 65 -20.74 -19.17 1.27
CA LEU A 65 -19.33 -18.81 1.40
C LEU A 65 -19.09 -17.37 1.91
N LEU A 66 -20.02 -16.84 2.70
CA LEU A 66 -19.76 -15.66 3.52
C LEU A 66 -19.41 -16.12 4.93
N ASP A 67 -18.49 -15.42 5.60
CA ASP A 67 -18.20 -15.66 7.01
C ASP A 67 -17.78 -17.13 7.30
N ILE A 68 -17.05 -17.76 6.39
CA ILE A 68 -16.59 -19.15 6.53
C ILE A 68 -15.20 -19.27 7.15
N LEU A 69 -14.48 -18.14 7.31
CA LEU A 69 -13.13 -18.09 7.86
C LEU A 69 -13.02 -17.10 9.00
N GLU A 70 -12.16 -17.39 9.96
CA GLU A 70 -11.69 -16.41 10.93
C GLU A 70 -10.58 -15.53 10.31
N PRO A 71 -10.46 -14.26 10.73
CA PRO A 71 -9.49 -13.31 10.14
C PRO A 71 -8.01 -13.70 10.24
N TYR A 72 -7.67 -14.65 11.12
CA TYR A 72 -6.31 -15.20 11.29
C TYR A 72 -6.05 -16.48 10.48
N GLU A 73 -7.03 -16.95 9.69
CA GLU A 73 -6.90 -18.15 8.86
C GLU A 73 -6.42 -17.81 7.45
N GLU A 74 -5.58 -18.69 6.90
CA GLU A 74 -5.19 -18.66 5.50
C GLU A 74 -6.13 -19.53 4.68
N PHE A 75 -6.42 -19.12 3.44
CA PHE A 75 -7.33 -19.83 2.57
C PHE A 75 -6.85 -19.83 1.12
N SER A 76 -6.62 -21.04 0.59
CA SER A 76 -6.12 -21.23 -0.76
C SER A 76 -7.24 -21.28 -1.79
N VAL A 77 -6.89 -21.08 -3.07
CA VAL A 77 -7.84 -21.23 -4.18
C VAL A 77 -8.37 -22.66 -4.28
N ALA A 78 -7.56 -23.68 -3.95
CA ALA A 78 -8.00 -25.07 -3.96
C ALA A 78 -9.11 -25.30 -2.93
N GLN A 79 -8.90 -24.87 -1.68
CA GLN A 79 -9.92 -24.95 -0.63
C GLN A 79 -11.19 -24.17 -0.98
N TYR A 80 -11.05 -23.01 -1.63
CA TYR A 80 -12.19 -22.26 -2.14
C TYR A 80 -12.98 -23.05 -3.18
N LEU A 81 -12.32 -23.75 -4.11
CA LEU A 81 -13.01 -24.56 -5.13
C LEU A 81 -13.76 -25.74 -4.50
N ASP A 82 -13.18 -26.40 -3.49
CA ASP A 82 -13.85 -27.49 -2.78
C ASP A 82 -15.10 -26.98 -2.05
N ALA A 83 -14.98 -25.84 -1.35
CA ALA A 83 -16.10 -25.20 -0.69
C ALA A 83 -17.19 -24.72 -1.69
N ALA A 84 -16.77 -24.19 -2.84
CA ALA A 84 -17.66 -23.79 -3.92
C ALA A 84 -18.39 -24.98 -4.54
N ALA A 85 -17.72 -26.13 -4.71
CA ALA A 85 -18.33 -27.36 -5.19
C ALA A 85 -19.43 -27.83 -4.24
N ALA A 86 -19.13 -27.91 -2.94
CA ALA A 86 -20.11 -28.30 -1.92
C ALA A 86 -21.31 -27.34 -1.86
N ALA A 87 -21.07 -26.03 -1.96
CA ALA A 87 -22.13 -25.03 -2.01
C ALA A 87 -23.02 -25.20 -3.25
N VAL A 88 -22.42 -25.41 -4.42
CA VAL A 88 -23.16 -25.67 -5.67
C VAL A 88 -24.02 -26.93 -5.55
N GLU A 89 -23.49 -28.04 -5.05
CA GLU A 89 -24.26 -29.27 -4.85
C GLU A 89 -25.46 -29.05 -3.91
N THR A 90 -25.27 -28.25 -2.85
CA THR A 90 -26.34 -27.91 -1.89
C THR A 90 -27.41 -27.00 -2.49
N ILE A 91 -27.05 -26.13 -3.42
CA ILE A 91 -27.99 -25.27 -4.15
C ILE A 91 -28.76 -26.09 -5.19
N GLU A 92 -28.06 -26.95 -5.94
CA GLU A 92 -28.66 -27.80 -6.97
C GLU A 92 -29.61 -28.85 -6.37
N SER A 93 -29.32 -29.40 -5.20
CA SER A 93 -30.21 -30.35 -4.50
C SER A 93 -31.56 -29.75 -4.10
N ARG A 94 -31.63 -28.41 -4.03
CA ARG A 94 -32.86 -27.64 -3.80
C ARG A 94 -33.48 -27.13 -5.11
N HIS A 95 -32.99 -27.60 -6.26
CA HIS A 95 -33.40 -27.20 -7.61
C HIS A 95 -33.26 -25.69 -7.90
N ARG A 96 -32.37 -25.00 -7.19
CA ARG A 96 -32.05 -23.58 -7.41
C ARG A 96 -30.81 -23.43 -8.27
N ARG A 97 -30.58 -22.23 -8.82
CA ARG A 97 -29.41 -21.94 -9.67
C ARG A 97 -28.26 -21.34 -8.85
N PRO A 98 -27.00 -21.80 -9.02
CA PRO A 98 -25.87 -21.12 -8.38
C PRO A 98 -25.47 -19.85 -9.15
N LEU A 99 -25.42 -18.72 -8.44
CA LEU A 99 -24.94 -17.44 -8.97
C LEU A 99 -23.69 -16.98 -8.20
N PHE A 100 -22.52 -17.12 -8.82
CA PHE A 100 -21.27 -16.59 -8.26
C PHE A 100 -21.22 -15.07 -8.41
N VAL A 101 -20.94 -14.37 -7.32
CA VAL A 101 -20.86 -12.90 -7.30
C VAL A 101 -19.59 -12.46 -6.61
N GLY A 102 -18.78 -11.64 -7.28
CA GLY A 102 -17.56 -11.11 -6.67
C GLY A 102 -16.55 -10.53 -7.65
N GLY A 103 -15.47 -9.97 -7.10
CA GLY A 103 -14.42 -9.28 -7.86
C GLY A 103 -13.10 -10.06 -7.99
N THR A 104 -12.94 -11.21 -7.33
CA THR A 104 -11.65 -11.91 -7.33
C THR A 104 -11.42 -12.65 -8.64
N ALA A 105 -10.72 -12.00 -9.57
CA ALA A 105 -10.46 -12.53 -10.92
C ALA A 105 -9.79 -13.91 -10.92
N LEU A 106 -8.97 -14.21 -9.90
CA LEU A 106 -8.33 -15.52 -9.76
C LEU A 106 -9.35 -16.64 -9.47
N TYR A 107 -10.36 -16.38 -8.62
CA TYR A 107 -11.44 -17.34 -8.34
C TYR A 107 -12.30 -17.54 -9.57
N LEU A 108 -12.68 -16.47 -10.27
CA LEU A 108 -13.41 -16.58 -11.53
C LEU A 108 -12.64 -17.44 -12.55
N LYS A 109 -11.35 -17.17 -12.72
CA LYS A 109 -10.48 -17.97 -13.61
C LYS A 109 -10.44 -19.43 -13.18
N ALA A 110 -10.31 -19.70 -11.88
CA ALA A 110 -10.28 -21.04 -11.32
C ALA A 110 -11.59 -21.81 -11.55
N LEU A 111 -12.74 -21.16 -11.34
CA LEU A 111 -14.06 -21.75 -11.56
C LEU A 111 -14.30 -22.06 -13.04
N LEU A 112 -13.85 -21.18 -13.95
CA LEU A 112 -14.06 -21.34 -15.39
C LEU A 112 -13.06 -22.30 -16.05
N ARG A 113 -11.82 -22.37 -15.55
CA ARG A 113 -10.71 -23.05 -16.24
C ARG A 113 -9.96 -24.07 -15.38
N GLY A 114 -10.38 -24.28 -14.14
CA GLY A 114 -9.64 -25.10 -13.18
C GLY A 114 -8.39 -24.41 -12.61
N VAL A 115 -7.72 -25.12 -11.70
CA VAL A 115 -6.45 -24.70 -11.10
C VAL A 115 -5.43 -25.82 -11.17
N PHE A 116 -4.17 -25.42 -11.24
CA PHE A 116 -3.04 -26.35 -11.12
C PHE A 116 -3.17 -27.20 -9.85
N ASP A 117 -3.45 -28.49 -10.05
CA ASP A 117 -3.37 -29.51 -9.04
C ASP A 117 -1.90 -29.88 -8.84
N GLY A 118 -1.30 -29.25 -7.83
CA GLY A 118 0.11 -29.32 -7.53
C GLY A 118 0.34 -29.44 -6.04
N PRO A 119 1.58 -29.72 -5.62
CA PRO A 119 1.87 -29.95 -4.21
C PRO A 119 1.48 -28.73 -3.36
N ALA A 120 1.10 -28.98 -2.10
CA ALA A 120 0.86 -27.93 -1.13
C ALA A 120 2.07 -26.98 -1.00
N ALA A 121 1.85 -25.80 -0.42
CA ALA A 121 2.95 -24.86 -0.18
C ALA A 121 3.90 -25.41 0.90
N ASP A 122 5.19 -25.41 0.63
CA ASP A 122 6.25 -25.69 1.62
C ASP A 122 6.87 -24.35 2.05
N TRP A 123 6.44 -23.85 3.21
CA TRP A 123 6.86 -22.56 3.72
C TRP A 123 8.34 -22.51 4.09
N SER A 124 8.93 -23.64 4.52
CA SER A 124 10.35 -23.73 4.85
C SER A 124 11.20 -23.60 3.59
N LEU A 125 10.82 -24.30 2.53
CA LEU A 125 11.48 -24.22 1.23
C LEU A 125 11.34 -22.83 0.60
N ARG A 126 10.17 -22.19 0.71
CA ARG A 126 9.97 -20.81 0.25
C ARG A 126 10.86 -19.82 0.97
N ALA A 127 10.99 -19.95 2.29
CA ALA A 127 11.84 -19.09 3.10
C ALA A 127 13.32 -19.30 2.76
N GLU A 128 13.74 -20.54 2.54
CA GLU A 128 15.09 -20.87 2.07
C GLU A 128 15.42 -20.21 0.72
N LEU A 129 14.55 -20.41 -0.28
CA LEU A 129 14.72 -19.83 -1.62
C LEU A 129 14.73 -18.30 -1.58
N ALA A 130 13.89 -17.69 -0.74
CA ALA A 130 13.88 -16.24 -0.55
C ALA A 130 15.18 -15.72 0.08
N ARG A 131 15.74 -16.42 1.07
CA ARG A 131 17.03 -16.06 1.68
C ARG A 131 18.18 -16.20 0.68
N GLN A 132 18.21 -17.28 -0.09
CA GLN A 132 19.22 -17.48 -1.14
C GLN A 132 19.14 -16.38 -2.20
N ALA A 133 17.94 -16.05 -2.66
CA ALA A 133 17.73 -14.98 -3.64
C ALA A 133 18.19 -13.60 -3.15
N ALA A 134 18.15 -13.34 -1.84
CA ALA A 134 18.61 -12.08 -1.25
C ALA A 134 20.15 -12.01 -1.12
N ALA A 135 20.83 -13.16 -1.02
CA ALA A 135 22.28 -13.25 -0.91
C ALA A 135 22.99 -13.28 -2.29
N GLU A 136 22.23 -13.50 -3.35
CA GLU A 136 22.74 -13.75 -4.70
C GLU A 136 22.46 -12.57 -5.64
N PRO A 137 23.19 -12.44 -6.77
CA PRO A 137 22.97 -11.35 -7.71
C PRO A 137 21.57 -11.35 -8.33
N PRO A 138 21.02 -10.17 -8.72
CA PRO A 138 19.72 -10.06 -9.35
C PRO A 138 19.47 -11.08 -10.47
N GLY A 139 18.23 -11.59 -10.53
CA GLY A 139 17.83 -12.62 -11.49
C GLY A 139 18.31 -14.05 -11.14
N TRP A 140 18.90 -14.29 -9.95
CA TRP A 140 19.31 -15.63 -9.54
C TRP A 140 18.16 -16.64 -9.58
N LEU A 141 17.00 -16.31 -9.00
CA LEU A 141 15.80 -17.18 -9.05
C LEU A 141 15.38 -17.49 -10.49
N HIS A 142 15.49 -16.52 -11.39
CA HIS A 142 15.15 -16.72 -12.80
C HIS A 142 16.11 -17.69 -13.48
N ARG A 143 17.43 -17.57 -13.23
CA ARG A 143 18.44 -18.52 -13.73
C ARG A 143 18.23 -19.93 -13.19
N GLN A 144 17.93 -20.05 -11.89
CA GLN A 144 17.61 -21.33 -11.25
C GLN A 144 16.38 -21.98 -11.89
N LEU A 145 15.33 -21.18 -12.14
CA LEU A 145 14.15 -21.69 -12.83
C LEU A 145 14.46 -22.06 -14.28
N ALA A 146 15.24 -21.26 -15.01
CA ALA A 146 15.57 -21.52 -16.41
C ALA A 146 16.34 -22.84 -16.61
N ALA A 147 17.13 -23.26 -15.62
CA ALA A 147 17.85 -24.53 -15.66
C ALA A 147 16.91 -25.76 -15.57
N VAL A 148 15.75 -25.64 -14.92
CA VAL A 148 14.83 -26.77 -14.65
C VAL A 148 13.50 -26.68 -15.40
N ASP A 149 13.06 -25.47 -15.74
CA ASP A 149 11.83 -25.15 -16.46
C ASP A 149 12.01 -23.92 -17.38
N PRO A 150 12.68 -24.09 -18.54
CA PRO A 150 12.91 -22.99 -19.50
C PRO A 150 11.62 -22.34 -19.98
N GLN A 151 10.55 -23.13 -20.13
CA GLN A 151 9.26 -22.64 -20.62
C GLN A 151 8.58 -21.70 -19.60
N ALA A 152 8.59 -22.06 -18.32
CA ALA A 152 8.07 -21.17 -17.27
C ALA A 152 8.95 -19.93 -17.12
N ALA A 153 10.28 -20.08 -17.18
CA ALA A 153 11.23 -18.96 -17.09
C ALA A 153 11.05 -17.95 -18.22
N ALA A 154 10.79 -18.38 -19.45
CA ALA A 154 10.52 -17.49 -20.58
C ALA A 154 9.27 -16.62 -20.39
N ARG A 155 8.30 -17.10 -19.59
CA ARG A 155 7.00 -16.43 -19.39
C ARG A 155 6.95 -15.58 -18.12
N LEU A 156 7.78 -15.88 -17.13
CA LEU A 156 7.79 -15.18 -15.84
C LEU A 156 8.84 -14.07 -15.84
N HIS A 157 8.46 -12.90 -15.34
CA HIS A 157 9.38 -11.78 -15.20
C HIS A 157 10.45 -12.10 -14.13
N PRO A 158 11.74 -11.74 -14.33
CA PRO A 158 12.81 -12.04 -13.36
C PRO A 158 12.59 -11.49 -11.94
N ASN A 159 11.82 -10.41 -11.82
CA ASN A 159 11.50 -9.78 -10.53
C ASN A 159 10.22 -10.34 -9.87
N ASP A 160 9.49 -11.27 -10.51
CA ASP A 160 8.31 -11.91 -9.91
C ASP A 160 8.74 -13.05 -8.97
N HIS A 161 9.45 -12.69 -7.90
CA HIS A 161 10.05 -13.64 -6.95
C HIS A 161 9.04 -14.66 -6.43
N ARG A 162 7.79 -14.22 -6.18
CA ARG A 162 6.72 -15.10 -5.70
C ARG A 162 6.40 -16.22 -6.70
N ARG A 163 6.24 -15.91 -7.99
CA ARG A 163 5.94 -16.93 -9.00
C ARG A 163 7.16 -17.78 -9.35
N LEU A 164 8.35 -17.19 -9.34
CA LEU A 164 9.61 -17.93 -9.53
C LEU A 164 9.84 -18.95 -8.42
N ILE A 165 9.70 -18.54 -7.15
CA ILE A 165 9.80 -19.43 -5.99
C ILE A 165 8.77 -20.56 -6.09
N ARG A 166 7.50 -20.27 -6.44
CA ARG A 166 6.48 -21.33 -6.61
C ARG A 166 6.84 -22.32 -7.72
N ALA A 167 7.38 -21.84 -8.84
CA ALA A 167 7.75 -22.72 -9.95
C ALA A 167 8.91 -23.66 -9.57
N ILE A 168 9.93 -23.13 -8.86
CA ILE A 168 11.06 -23.92 -8.34
C ILE A 168 10.59 -24.88 -7.24
N GLU A 169 9.74 -24.41 -6.32
CA GLU A 169 9.13 -25.22 -5.25
C GLU A 169 8.42 -26.45 -5.82
N VAL A 170 7.57 -26.26 -6.83
CA VAL A 170 6.85 -27.37 -7.47
C VAL A 170 7.84 -28.37 -8.06
N PHE A 171 8.85 -27.92 -8.80
CA PHE A 171 9.85 -28.81 -9.37
C PHE A 171 10.63 -29.58 -8.29
N ARG A 172 11.05 -28.92 -7.21
CA ARG A 172 11.79 -29.58 -6.12
C ARG A 172 10.95 -30.61 -5.37
N LEU A 173 9.64 -30.39 -5.25
CA LEU A 173 8.74 -31.30 -4.53
C LEU A 173 8.27 -32.48 -5.38
N THR A 174 8.08 -32.29 -6.69
CA THR A 174 7.50 -33.33 -7.57
C THR A 174 8.50 -33.95 -8.54
N GLY A 175 9.67 -33.32 -8.73
CA GLY A 175 10.62 -33.64 -9.79
C GLY A 175 10.16 -33.24 -11.19
N VAL A 176 8.99 -32.59 -11.33
CA VAL A 176 8.37 -32.28 -12.61
C VAL A 176 8.14 -30.77 -12.75
N PRO A 177 8.58 -30.15 -13.87
CA PRO A 177 8.43 -28.70 -14.08
C PRO A 177 6.97 -28.24 -14.08
N ILE A 178 6.72 -27.03 -13.56
CA ILE A 178 5.35 -26.48 -13.45
C ILE A 178 4.72 -26.25 -14.83
N SER A 179 5.52 -25.93 -15.85
CA SER A 179 5.07 -25.81 -17.24
C SER A 179 4.48 -27.09 -17.80
N ARG A 180 5.00 -28.26 -17.38
CA ARG A 180 4.50 -29.57 -17.82
C ARG A 180 3.13 -29.89 -17.23
N HIS A 181 2.84 -29.38 -16.03
CA HIS A 181 1.58 -29.61 -15.34
C HIS A 181 0.49 -28.56 -15.62
N GLN A 182 0.82 -27.31 -15.97
CA GLN A 182 -0.15 -26.23 -16.20
C GLN A 182 -0.81 -26.23 -17.60
N ARG A 183 -1.33 -27.37 -18.07
CA ARG A 183 -2.00 -27.46 -19.40
C ARG A 183 -3.49 -27.09 -19.41
N GLN A 184 -4.11 -27.04 -18.24
CA GLN A 184 -5.55 -26.81 -18.08
C GLN A 184 -6.06 -25.43 -18.53
N PHE A 185 -5.17 -24.48 -18.80
CA PHE A 185 -5.53 -23.17 -19.34
C PHE A 185 -5.54 -23.11 -20.87
N GLU A 186 -5.14 -24.18 -21.56
CA GLU A 186 -5.00 -24.24 -23.03
C GLU A 186 -6.33 -24.46 -23.74
N VAL A 187 -7.33 -25.03 -23.04
CA VAL A 187 -8.68 -25.24 -23.60
C VAL A 187 -9.58 -24.07 -23.17
N ALA A 188 -9.81 -23.14 -24.10
CA ALA A 188 -10.78 -22.07 -23.90
C ALA A 188 -12.21 -22.61 -24.07
N LEU A 189 -13.10 -22.28 -23.14
CA LEU A 189 -14.54 -22.45 -23.33
C LEU A 189 -15.09 -21.26 -24.13
N PRO A 190 -15.95 -21.49 -25.15
CA PRO A 190 -16.63 -20.41 -25.86
C PRO A 190 -17.41 -19.51 -24.89
N ALA A 191 -17.34 -18.19 -25.10
CA ALA A 191 -17.98 -17.22 -24.21
C ALA A 191 -19.50 -17.43 -24.15
N GLU A 192 -20.11 -17.89 -25.24
CA GLU A 192 -21.55 -18.14 -25.37
C GLU A 192 -22.01 -19.33 -24.52
N ARG A 193 -21.10 -20.22 -24.14
CA ARG A 193 -21.36 -21.34 -23.22
C ARG A 193 -21.14 -20.96 -21.76
N CYS A 194 -20.58 -19.79 -21.49
CA CYS A 194 -20.27 -19.30 -20.16
C CYS A 194 -21.27 -18.21 -19.78
N ARG A 195 -22.02 -18.39 -18.69
CA ARG A 195 -22.99 -17.38 -18.20
C ARG A 195 -22.29 -16.31 -17.36
N VAL A 196 -21.33 -15.60 -17.96
CA VAL A 196 -20.46 -14.63 -17.27
C VAL A 196 -20.83 -13.21 -17.68
N PHE A 197 -21.22 -12.41 -16.69
CA PHE A 197 -21.64 -11.02 -16.86
C PHE A 197 -20.68 -10.10 -16.12
N VAL A 198 -20.28 -9.00 -16.76
CA VAL A 198 -19.34 -8.02 -16.20
C VAL A 198 -20.01 -6.66 -16.12
N LEU A 199 -20.12 -6.11 -14.92
CA LEU A 199 -20.52 -4.71 -14.73
C LEU A 199 -19.34 -3.79 -15.06
N GLN A 200 -19.54 -2.89 -16.01
CA GLN A 200 -18.54 -1.92 -16.43
C GLN A 200 -19.07 -0.50 -16.28
N TRP A 201 -18.18 0.42 -15.93
CA TRP A 201 -18.46 1.83 -15.77
C TRP A 201 -17.36 2.64 -16.49
N PRO A 202 -17.68 3.83 -17.03
CA PRO A 202 -16.66 4.79 -17.39
C PRO A 202 -15.73 5.07 -16.21
N ARG A 203 -14.41 5.09 -16.46
CA ARG A 203 -13.38 5.15 -15.41
C ARG A 203 -13.57 6.31 -14.43
N GLU A 204 -13.94 7.48 -14.93
CA GLU A 204 -14.17 8.67 -14.11
C GLU A 204 -15.33 8.51 -13.13
N LEU A 205 -16.44 7.91 -13.58
CA LEU A 205 -17.59 7.63 -12.73
C LEU A 205 -17.26 6.56 -11.70
N LEU A 206 -16.51 5.53 -12.10
CA LEU A 206 -16.06 4.48 -11.19
C LEU A 206 -15.21 5.04 -10.05
N HIS A 207 -14.27 5.94 -10.34
CA HIS A 207 -13.45 6.59 -9.31
C HIS A 207 -14.30 7.38 -8.31
N ARG A 208 -15.25 8.22 -8.80
CA ARG A 208 -16.16 8.96 -7.90
C ARG A 208 -16.97 8.05 -6.99
N ARG A 209 -17.41 6.90 -7.51
CA ARG A 209 -18.15 5.89 -6.72
C ARG A 209 -17.26 5.20 -5.69
N ILE A 210 -15.98 5.00 -6.00
CA ILE A 210 -15.00 4.45 -5.04
C ILE A 210 -14.78 5.46 -3.91
N ASP A 211 -14.52 6.73 -4.23
CA ASP A 211 -14.28 7.78 -3.23
C ASP A 211 -15.46 7.92 -2.26
N ALA A 212 -16.67 8.11 -2.80
CA ALA A 212 -17.89 8.20 -1.99
C ALA A 212 -18.15 6.96 -1.12
N ARG A 213 -17.75 5.78 -1.61
CA ARG A 213 -17.88 4.53 -0.87
C ARG A 213 -16.89 4.45 0.29
N VAL A 214 -15.66 4.91 0.10
CA VAL A 214 -14.66 4.98 1.17
C VAL A 214 -15.14 5.92 2.28
N ASP A 215 -15.64 7.10 1.91
CA ASP A 215 -16.21 8.06 2.88
C ASP A 215 -17.37 7.44 3.68
N ALA A 216 -18.28 6.73 3.00
CA ALA A 216 -19.37 6.01 3.65
C ALA A 216 -18.87 4.91 4.60
N MET A 217 -17.89 4.10 4.18
CA MET A 217 -17.30 3.06 5.03
C MET A 217 -16.71 3.64 6.32
N ILE A 218 -15.99 4.76 6.23
CA ILE A 218 -15.45 5.45 7.40
C ILE A 218 -16.58 5.95 8.31
N ALA A 219 -17.61 6.59 7.75
CA ALA A 219 -18.77 7.06 8.50
C ALA A 219 -19.54 5.91 9.18
N ASP A 220 -19.64 4.75 8.52
CA ASP A 220 -20.29 3.54 9.04
C ASP A 220 -19.46 2.83 10.13
N GLY A 221 -18.26 3.32 10.43
CA GLY A 221 -17.42 2.83 11.52
C GLY A 221 -16.40 1.77 11.12
N LEU A 222 -15.89 1.81 9.89
CA LEU A 222 -14.82 0.92 9.44
C LEU A 222 -13.63 0.88 10.41
N THR A 223 -13.22 2.02 10.98
CA THR A 223 -12.14 2.08 11.98
C THR A 223 -12.46 1.22 13.21
N ALA A 224 -13.70 1.26 13.70
CA ALA A 224 -14.13 0.45 14.83
C ALA A 224 -14.22 -1.04 14.47
N GLU A 225 -14.61 -1.37 13.24
CA GLU A 225 -14.58 -2.75 12.72
C GLU A 225 -13.15 -3.31 12.74
N VAL A 226 -12.18 -2.60 12.15
CA VAL A 226 -10.79 -3.06 12.10
C VAL A 226 -10.24 -3.27 13.51
N ALA A 227 -10.56 -2.39 14.46
CA ALA A 227 -10.16 -2.53 15.87
C ALA A 227 -10.74 -3.79 16.52
N LYS A 228 -12.03 -4.09 16.27
CA LYS A 228 -12.69 -5.30 16.77
C LYS A 228 -12.07 -6.57 16.20
N VAL A 229 -11.73 -6.56 14.91
CA VAL A 229 -11.08 -7.69 14.25
C VAL A 229 -9.71 -7.97 14.88
N HIS A 230 -8.88 -6.94 15.10
CA HIS A 230 -7.62 -7.09 15.83
C HIS A 230 -7.80 -7.65 17.22
N ALA A 231 -8.74 -7.11 17.99
CA ALA A 231 -9.03 -7.60 19.33
C ALA A 231 -9.52 -9.06 19.32
N ALA A 232 -10.27 -9.48 18.29
CA ALA A 232 -10.69 -10.87 18.12
C ALA A 232 -9.51 -11.81 17.83
N CYS A 233 -8.60 -11.43 16.94
CA CYS A 233 -7.37 -12.16 16.69
C CYS A 233 -6.49 -12.26 17.94
N ALA A 234 -6.29 -11.14 18.63
CA ALA A 234 -5.44 -11.05 19.83
C ALA A 234 -5.97 -11.93 20.98
N ARG A 235 -7.29 -12.02 21.17
CA ARG A 235 -7.91 -12.93 22.15
C ARG A 235 -7.60 -14.41 21.89
N GLN A 236 -7.33 -14.77 20.64
CA GLN A 236 -6.89 -16.11 20.25
C GLN A 236 -5.37 -16.28 20.27
N GLY A 237 -4.61 -15.26 20.70
CA GLY A 237 -3.15 -15.26 20.65
C GLY A 237 -2.58 -15.23 19.23
N ARG A 238 -3.36 -14.75 18.24
CA ARG A 238 -2.99 -14.73 16.82
C ARG A 238 -3.04 -13.32 16.26
N THR A 239 -2.41 -13.13 15.12
CA THR A 239 -2.56 -11.92 14.29
C THR A 239 -3.41 -12.23 13.06
N MET A 240 -3.92 -11.20 12.39
CA MET A 240 -4.62 -11.38 11.12
C MET A 240 -3.72 -12.09 10.09
N SER A 241 -4.33 -12.91 9.24
CA SER A 241 -3.62 -13.62 8.18
C SER A 241 -3.10 -12.64 7.13
N ARG A 242 -2.12 -13.09 6.33
CA ARG A 242 -1.55 -12.24 5.27
C ARG A 242 -2.63 -11.84 4.27
N THR A 243 -3.55 -12.76 3.97
CA THR A 243 -4.62 -12.57 3.01
C THR A 243 -5.68 -11.59 3.53
N ALA A 244 -6.16 -11.77 4.77
CA ALA A 244 -7.14 -10.86 5.37
C ALA A 244 -6.63 -9.42 5.45
N MET A 245 -5.34 -9.23 5.76
CA MET A 245 -4.68 -7.92 5.78
C MET A 245 -4.61 -7.21 4.43
N GLN A 246 -4.84 -7.90 3.30
CA GLN A 246 -4.87 -7.26 1.97
C GLN A 246 -6.24 -6.64 1.65
N ALA A 247 -7.26 -6.80 2.50
CA ALA A 247 -8.53 -6.12 2.31
C ALA A 247 -8.30 -4.59 2.29
N LEU A 248 -8.92 -3.91 1.33
CA LEU A 248 -8.76 -2.46 1.15
C LEU A 248 -9.19 -1.73 2.44
N GLY A 249 -8.34 -0.83 2.93
CA GLY A 249 -8.57 -0.08 4.17
C GLY A 249 -8.13 -0.80 5.44
N TYR A 250 -8.04 -2.14 5.44
CA TYR A 250 -7.62 -2.89 6.63
C TYR A 250 -6.16 -2.66 6.95
N ARG A 251 -5.26 -2.70 5.95
CA ARG A 251 -3.84 -2.46 6.18
C ARG A 251 -3.59 -1.04 6.69
N GLU A 252 -4.22 -0.07 6.05
CA GLU A 252 -4.06 1.35 6.36
C GLU A 252 -4.60 1.67 7.76
N LEU A 253 -5.79 1.16 8.10
CA LEU A 253 -6.39 1.36 9.43
C LEU A 253 -5.76 0.50 10.50
N THR A 254 -5.21 -0.67 10.17
CA THR A 254 -4.40 -1.45 11.11
C THR A 254 -3.16 -0.68 11.52
N ALA A 255 -2.46 -0.04 10.57
CA ALA A 255 -1.32 0.81 10.87
C ALA A 255 -1.72 1.99 11.78
N HIS A 256 -2.90 2.57 11.54
CA HIS A 256 -3.48 3.59 12.41
C HIS A 256 -3.82 3.06 13.83
N LEU A 257 -4.48 1.90 13.93
CA LEU A 257 -4.95 1.31 15.18
C LEU A 257 -3.86 0.63 16.02
N GLN A 258 -2.82 0.12 15.37
CA GLN A 258 -1.62 -0.38 16.04
C GLN A 258 -0.82 0.74 16.68
N GLY A 259 -1.26 2.00 16.55
CA GLY A 259 -0.78 3.09 17.38
C GLY A 259 0.73 3.18 17.34
N GLN A 260 1.34 3.20 16.15
CA GLN A 260 2.74 3.60 16.10
C GLN A 260 2.90 5.04 16.63
N CYS A 261 1.82 5.85 16.63
CA CYS A 261 1.55 6.92 17.60
C CYS A 261 0.11 7.47 17.41
N ASP A 262 -0.74 7.56 18.44
CA ASP A 262 -1.95 8.43 18.37
C ASP A 262 -1.53 9.91 18.26
N LEU A 263 -2.36 10.82 17.73
CA LEU A 263 -1.99 12.24 17.61
C LEU A 263 -1.68 12.87 18.99
N ALA A 264 -2.48 12.58 20.01
CA ALA A 264 -2.22 13.08 21.36
C ALA A 264 -0.90 12.52 21.92
N GLU A 265 -0.63 11.25 21.65
CA GLU A 265 0.60 10.56 22.01
C GLU A 265 1.81 11.09 21.23
N ALA A 266 1.68 11.40 19.94
CA ALA A 266 2.72 11.98 19.10
C ALA A 266 3.07 13.39 19.56
N ILE A 267 2.05 14.18 19.92
CA ILE A 267 2.22 15.50 20.51
C ILE A 267 2.94 15.39 21.86
N ALA A 268 2.62 14.39 22.69
CA ALA A 268 3.23 14.19 24.00
C ALA A 268 4.65 13.61 23.95
N ARG A 269 4.93 12.72 23.00
CA ARG A 269 6.22 12.03 22.84
C ARG A 269 7.22 12.80 22.00
N ARG A 270 6.75 13.69 21.10
CA ARG A 270 7.67 14.43 20.23
C ARG A 270 8.69 15.19 21.09
N GLN A 271 9.95 15.01 20.74
CA GLN A 271 11.06 15.69 21.37
C GLN A 271 12.25 15.66 20.43
N SER A 272 13.17 16.59 20.59
CA SER A 272 14.40 16.60 19.79
C SER A 272 15.25 15.38 20.11
N ARG A 273 15.42 14.50 19.12
CA ARG A 273 16.28 13.32 19.20
C ARG A 273 17.53 13.53 18.36
N ARG A 274 18.70 13.34 18.98
CA ARG A 274 20.03 13.54 18.37
C ARG A 274 20.87 12.27 18.35
N ALA A 275 20.29 11.14 18.74
CA ALA A 275 20.95 9.84 18.77
C ALA A 275 20.23 8.90 17.79
N PHE A 276 20.85 8.66 16.64
CA PHE A 276 20.32 7.78 15.61
C PHE A 276 21.08 6.44 15.59
N ILE A 277 20.37 5.36 15.28
CA ILE A 277 20.97 4.05 15.02
C ILE A 277 21.32 3.92 13.54
N PRO A 278 22.34 3.11 13.17
CA PRO A 278 22.76 2.91 11.78
C PRO A 278 21.78 1.97 11.03
N LYS A 279 20.48 2.29 11.07
CA LYS A 279 19.42 1.63 10.32
C LYS A 279 18.89 2.62 9.29
N PRO A 280 18.87 2.25 7.99
CA PRO A 280 18.36 3.14 6.96
C PRO A 280 16.86 3.38 7.12
N LEU A 281 16.37 4.49 6.55
CA LEU A 281 14.94 4.67 6.29
C LEU A 281 14.56 3.94 5.01
N THR A 282 13.35 3.40 4.95
CA THR A 282 12.81 2.85 3.69
C THR A 282 12.31 3.98 2.78
N LEU A 283 12.14 3.70 1.48
CA LEU A 283 11.49 4.65 0.56
C LEU A 283 10.06 4.99 0.98
N GLU A 284 9.33 4.02 1.53
CA GLU A 284 7.95 4.22 2.00
C GLU A 284 7.91 5.19 3.20
N GLU A 285 8.84 5.04 4.13
CA GLU A 285 8.99 5.94 5.28
C GLU A 285 9.38 7.35 4.83
N LEU A 286 10.37 7.49 3.92
CA LEU A 286 10.74 8.80 3.38
C LEU A 286 9.58 9.44 2.60
N SER A 287 8.89 8.67 1.75
CA SER A 287 7.70 9.13 0.99
C SER A 287 6.61 9.65 1.94
N PHE A 288 6.36 8.95 3.05
CA PHE A 288 5.43 9.40 4.08
C PHE A 288 5.85 10.74 4.72
N LEU A 289 7.12 10.90 5.10
CA LEU A 289 7.63 12.16 5.67
C LEU A 289 7.53 13.34 4.68
N LEU A 290 7.81 13.10 3.40
CA LEU A 290 7.68 14.10 2.34
C LEU A 290 6.22 14.50 2.11
N TRP A 291 5.31 13.53 2.14
CA TRP A 291 3.88 13.80 2.08
C TRP A 291 3.43 14.59 3.32
N ALA A 292 3.86 14.22 4.53
CA ALA A 292 3.45 14.88 5.76
C ALA A 292 3.92 16.35 5.85
N THR A 293 5.05 16.67 5.24
CA THR A 293 5.65 18.01 5.26
C THR A 293 5.23 18.90 4.09
N GLN A 294 5.00 18.33 2.90
CA GLN A 294 4.73 19.15 1.71
C GLN A 294 3.71 18.53 0.73
N GLY A 295 3.13 17.37 1.03
CA GLY A 295 2.20 16.67 0.14
C GLY A 295 0.95 17.47 -0.23
N ILE A 296 0.42 17.25 -1.43
CA ILE A 296 -0.82 17.89 -1.91
C ILE A 296 -2.05 17.15 -1.36
N ARG A 297 -3.03 17.89 -0.83
CA ARG A 297 -4.34 17.41 -0.40
C ARG A 297 -5.41 17.92 -1.36
N GLY A 298 -5.96 17.03 -2.19
CA GLY A 298 -7.05 17.37 -3.12
C GLY A 298 -6.58 17.98 -4.45
N LYS A 299 -7.52 18.55 -5.22
CA LYS A 299 -7.24 19.08 -6.56
C LYS A 299 -6.62 20.48 -6.50
N VAL A 300 -5.57 20.68 -7.29
CA VAL A 300 -5.02 22.02 -7.57
C VAL A 300 -6.06 22.81 -8.35
N THR A 301 -6.47 23.96 -7.83
CA THR A 301 -7.53 24.80 -8.44
C THR A 301 -7.09 26.26 -8.48
N GLY A 302 -7.26 26.91 -9.64
CA GLY A 302 -6.98 28.34 -9.79
C GLY A 302 -5.59 28.80 -9.33
N GLY A 303 -4.55 27.99 -9.54
CA GLY A 303 -3.17 28.29 -9.09
C GLY A 303 -2.89 28.03 -7.60
N HIS A 304 -3.86 27.49 -6.85
CA HIS A 304 -3.71 27.15 -5.44
C HIS A 304 -3.54 25.63 -5.29
N ALA A 305 -2.50 25.23 -4.57
CA ALA A 305 -2.31 23.84 -4.15
C ALA A 305 -2.54 23.77 -2.64
N TYR A 306 -3.50 22.96 -2.19
CA TYR A 306 -3.67 22.73 -0.76
C TYR A 306 -2.62 21.69 -0.32
N ARG A 307 -1.75 22.06 0.62
CA ARG A 307 -0.71 21.16 1.15
C ARG A 307 -1.10 20.60 2.52
N THR A 308 -0.39 19.57 2.96
CA THR A 308 -0.47 19.01 4.31
C THR A 308 -0.04 19.99 5.39
N VAL A 309 0.79 20.97 5.01
CA VAL A 309 1.21 22.08 5.86
C VAL A 309 0.49 23.36 5.42
N PRO A 310 -0.10 24.13 6.35
CA PRO A 310 -0.68 25.42 6.03
C PRO A 310 0.42 26.42 5.65
N SER A 311 0.11 27.25 4.65
CA SER A 311 0.95 28.36 4.22
C SER A 311 0.11 29.62 4.05
N ALA A 312 0.64 30.77 4.43
CA ALA A 312 -0.09 32.04 4.35
C ALA A 312 -0.61 32.29 2.93
N GLY A 313 -1.94 32.30 2.76
CA GLY A 313 -2.60 32.49 1.47
C GLY A 313 -2.27 31.42 0.44
N CYS A 314 -1.88 30.22 0.88
CA CYS A 314 -1.48 29.07 0.05
C CYS A 314 -0.34 29.39 -0.93
N ARG A 315 0.62 30.23 -0.50
CA ARG A 315 1.73 30.72 -1.35
C ARG A 315 2.94 29.79 -1.39
N HIS A 316 3.14 29.00 -0.34
CA HIS A 316 4.19 27.98 -0.24
C HIS A 316 5.58 28.54 -0.53
N ALA A 317 6.10 29.34 0.40
CA ALA A 317 7.42 29.97 0.27
C ALA A 317 8.57 28.97 0.24
N LEU A 318 8.35 27.75 0.76
CA LEU A 318 9.41 26.78 1.00
C LEU A 318 9.60 25.82 -0.16
N GLU A 319 10.86 25.58 -0.52
CA GLU A 319 11.31 24.37 -1.21
C GLU A 319 11.85 23.36 -0.19
N THR A 320 11.84 22.09 -0.55
CA THR A 320 12.36 21.01 0.31
C THR A 320 13.51 20.31 -0.39
N TYR A 321 14.71 20.53 0.13
CA TYR A 321 15.91 19.78 -0.20
C TYR A 321 16.13 18.66 0.81
N LEU A 322 16.69 17.56 0.33
CA LEU A 322 17.06 16.41 1.14
C LEU A 322 18.54 16.13 0.94
N VAL A 323 19.29 16.16 2.03
CA VAL A 323 20.64 15.61 2.08
C VAL A 323 20.52 14.16 2.51
N VAL A 324 20.51 13.23 1.55
CA VAL A 324 20.28 11.80 1.78
C VAL A 324 21.60 11.10 2.05
N LEU A 325 21.69 10.35 3.14
CA LEU A 325 22.90 9.60 3.54
C LEU A 325 22.63 8.09 3.62
N HIS A 326 21.52 7.68 4.24
CA HIS A 326 21.16 6.27 4.50
C HIS A 326 19.67 6.01 4.28
N VAL A 327 19.23 6.04 3.02
CA VAL A 327 17.86 5.66 2.61
C VAL A 327 17.94 4.51 1.63
N GLU A 328 17.13 3.46 1.85
CA GLU A 328 17.10 2.30 0.97
C GLU A 328 16.75 2.72 -0.46
N GLY A 329 17.51 2.27 -1.46
CA GLY A 329 17.21 2.54 -2.87
C GLY A 329 17.52 3.96 -3.37
N LEU A 330 18.15 4.82 -2.55
CA LEU A 330 18.68 6.12 -2.99
C LEU A 330 20.19 6.19 -2.77
N ASP A 331 20.89 6.79 -3.73
CA ASP A 331 22.31 7.13 -3.57
C ASP A 331 22.48 8.29 -2.58
N SER A 332 23.62 8.32 -1.88
CA SER A 332 23.99 9.44 -1.00
C SER A 332 24.23 10.70 -1.83
N ALA A 333 23.28 11.64 -1.79
CA ALA A 333 23.27 12.82 -2.65
C ALA A 333 22.32 13.89 -2.12
N VAL A 334 22.32 15.06 -2.78
CA VAL A 334 21.33 16.10 -2.56
C VAL A 334 20.19 15.94 -3.55
N TYR A 335 18.97 15.88 -3.04
CA TYR A 335 17.74 15.78 -3.82
C TYR A 335 16.85 16.98 -3.53
N ARG A 336 15.99 17.34 -4.49
CA ARG A 336 14.87 18.25 -4.27
C ARG A 336 13.55 17.49 -4.41
N TYR A 337 12.63 17.73 -3.49
CA TYR A 337 11.29 17.15 -3.54
C TYR A 337 10.34 18.02 -4.34
N LEU A 338 9.63 17.41 -5.30
CA LEU A 338 8.64 18.05 -6.15
C LEU A 338 7.22 17.69 -5.67
N PRO A 339 6.53 18.59 -4.93
CA PRO A 339 5.29 18.22 -4.25
C PRO A 339 4.13 17.88 -5.19
N LEU A 340 4.05 18.55 -6.35
CA LEU A 340 2.94 18.38 -7.30
C LEU A 340 2.92 16.99 -7.95
N THR A 341 4.10 16.40 -8.19
CA THR A 341 4.26 15.08 -8.80
C THR A 341 4.63 14.00 -7.79
N HIS A 342 4.89 14.37 -6.53
CA HIS A 342 5.37 13.49 -5.47
C HIS A 342 6.64 12.72 -5.89
N GLN A 343 7.63 13.44 -6.40
CA GLN A 343 8.88 12.88 -6.93
C GLN A 343 10.11 13.50 -6.25
N LEU A 344 11.21 12.75 -6.25
CA LEU A 344 12.53 13.26 -5.90
C LEU A 344 13.33 13.49 -7.16
N LEU A 345 13.83 14.71 -7.31
CA LEU A 345 14.80 15.08 -8.33
C LEU A 345 16.19 14.98 -7.71
N LEU A 346 17.06 14.16 -8.29
CA LEU A 346 18.49 14.17 -7.95
C LEU A 346 19.08 15.48 -8.49
N GLU A 347 19.49 16.38 -7.60
CA GLU A 347 20.11 17.65 -7.99
C GLU A 347 21.60 17.42 -8.28
N PHE A 348 22.32 16.82 -7.33
CA PHE A 348 23.74 16.48 -7.51
C PHE A 348 24.25 15.51 -6.44
N GLN A 349 25.31 14.77 -6.80
CA GLN A 349 26.14 14.05 -5.85
C GLN A 349 27.24 14.96 -5.31
N GLU A 350 27.70 14.68 -4.09
CA GLU A 350 28.68 15.52 -3.40
C GLU A 350 29.67 14.68 -2.60
N ASP A 351 30.95 15.01 -2.72
CA ASP A 351 32.02 14.29 -2.03
C ASP A 351 32.09 14.68 -0.56
N GLN A 352 32.27 13.67 0.30
CA GLN A 352 32.28 13.84 1.75
C GLN A 352 31.02 14.55 2.29
N LEU A 353 29.87 14.31 1.66
CA LEU A 353 28.59 14.94 1.99
C LEU A 353 28.26 14.95 3.50
N PRO A 354 28.41 13.84 4.27
CA PRO A 354 28.21 13.89 5.72
C PRO A 354 29.10 14.89 6.44
N ARG A 355 30.37 15.02 6.02
CA ARG A 355 31.35 15.92 6.65
C ARG A 355 31.01 17.38 6.35
N LYS A 356 30.67 17.70 5.09
CA LYS A 356 30.25 19.05 4.69
C LYS A 356 28.97 19.47 5.39
N LEU A 357 27.99 18.56 5.50
CA LEU A 357 26.76 18.77 6.24
C LEU A 357 27.00 19.07 7.72
N VAL A 358 27.89 18.31 8.38
CA VAL A 358 28.28 18.56 9.78
C VAL A 358 28.99 19.91 9.91
N GLY A 359 29.86 20.28 8.97
CA GLY A 359 30.52 21.59 8.94
C GLY A 359 29.51 22.73 8.86
N ALA A 360 28.59 22.67 7.90
CA ALA A 360 27.52 23.66 7.72
C ALA A 360 26.55 23.71 8.92
N ALA A 361 26.38 22.61 9.66
CA ALA A 361 25.61 22.57 10.90
C ALA A 361 26.44 22.93 12.15
N PHE A 362 27.48 23.77 12.04
CA PHE A 362 28.36 24.17 13.16
C PHE A 362 28.98 23.00 13.94
N GLY A 363 29.37 21.94 13.25
CA GLY A 363 30.00 20.78 13.87
C GLY A 363 29.03 19.84 14.61
N GLN A 364 27.72 20.00 14.44
CA GLN A 364 26.72 19.11 15.02
C GLN A 364 26.79 17.71 14.38
N THR A 365 27.59 16.82 14.97
CA THR A 365 27.94 15.51 14.40
C THR A 365 26.75 14.58 14.16
N PHE A 366 25.66 14.71 14.93
CA PHE A 366 24.46 13.89 14.77
C PHE A 366 23.73 14.11 13.44
N VAL A 367 23.96 15.24 12.77
CA VAL A 367 23.39 15.51 11.44
C VAL A 367 24.02 14.56 10.41
N GLY A 368 25.34 14.33 10.51
CA GLY A 368 26.08 13.42 9.63
C GLY A 368 25.85 11.92 9.89
N SER A 369 25.20 11.56 11.00
CA SER A 369 24.77 10.19 11.30
C SER A 369 23.27 9.95 11.08
N SER A 370 22.53 10.98 10.64
CA SER A 370 21.13 10.86 10.27
C SER A 370 20.96 10.07 8.97
N ALA A 371 19.76 9.54 8.74
CA ALA A 371 19.46 8.87 7.47
C ALA A 371 19.27 9.88 6.33
N VAL A 372 18.62 11.00 6.64
CA VAL A 372 18.38 12.11 5.72
C VAL A 372 18.25 13.39 6.52
N THR A 373 18.75 14.51 5.99
CA THR A 373 18.46 15.84 6.55
C THR A 373 17.54 16.60 5.62
N PHE A 374 16.37 16.96 6.13
CA PHE A 374 15.47 17.91 5.47
C PHE A 374 16.06 19.31 5.62
N VAL A 375 16.23 20.00 4.51
CA VAL A 375 16.61 21.40 4.48
C VAL A 375 15.54 22.17 3.75
N TRP A 376 14.86 23.07 4.46
CA TRP A 376 13.89 23.96 3.86
C TRP A 376 14.58 25.26 3.52
N THR A 377 14.51 25.64 2.24
CA THR A 377 14.89 26.96 1.75
C THR A 377 13.64 27.81 1.60
N ALA A 378 13.78 29.12 1.71
CA ALA A 378 12.70 30.08 1.49
C ALA A 378 12.97 30.86 0.21
N ILE A 379 11.90 31.08 -0.58
CA ILE A 379 11.88 32.02 -1.71
C ILE A 379 10.97 33.19 -1.31
N PRO A 380 11.51 34.29 -0.73
CA PRO A 380 10.72 35.36 -0.13
C PRO A 380 9.73 36.01 -1.10
N TYR A 381 10.13 36.15 -2.36
CA TYR A 381 9.30 36.72 -3.43
C TYR A 381 7.89 36.10 -3.49
N ARG A 382 7.72 34.80 -3.18
CA ARG A 382 6.40 34.13 -3.20
C ARG A 382 5.39 34.74 -2.22
N MET A 383 5.89 35.39 -1.17
CA MET A 383 5.15 36.01 -0.08
C MET A 383 5.14 37.54 -0.15
N GLU A 384 6.25 38.16 -0.54
CA GLU A 384 6.45 39.62 -0.51
C GLU A 384 5.40 40.40 -1.30
N TRP A 385 5.07 39.97 -2.52
CA TRP A 385 4.08 40.68 -3.35
C TRP A 385 2.68 40.77 -2.68
N ARG A 386 2.38 39.88 -1.72
CA ARG A 386 1.09 39.81 -1.03
C ARG A 386 1.12 40.36 0.39
N TYR A 387 2.24 40.18 1.09
CA TYR A 387 2.35 40.48 2.52
C TYR A 387 3.34 41.60 2.84
N ASP A 388 4.09 42.09 1.87
CA ASP A 388 5.08 43.16 2.02
C ASP A 388 6.02 42.86 3.22
N LEU A 389 6.31 43.84 4.08
CA LEU A 389 7.12 43.69 5.30
C LEU A 389 6.68 42.54 6.24
N ALA A 390 5.43 42.08 6.16
CA ALA A 390 4.97 40.93 6.95
C ALA A 390 5.39 39.57 6.37
N ALA A 391 6.02 39.54 5.19
CA ALA A 391 6.49 38.32 4.52
C ALA A 391 7.42 37.49 5.41
N HIS A 392 8.44 38.11 6.02
CA HIS A 392 9.39 37.41 6.89
C HIS A 392 8.69 36.67 8.05
N LYS A 393 7.68 37.30 8.65
CA LYS A 393 6.89 36.71 9.74
C LYS A 393 6.12 35.49 9.28
N VAL A 394 5.44 35.56 8.12
CA VAL A 394 4.66 34.42 7.63
C VAL A 394 5.54 33.28 7.13
N ILE A 395 6.71 33.59 6.57
CA ILE A 395 7.71 32.58 6.18
C ILE A 395 8.22 31.83 7.42
N ALA A 396 8.56 32.53 8.50
CA ALA A 396 9.00 31.90 9.75
C ALA A 396 7.90 31.02 10.38
N ILE A 397 6.64 31.44 10.31
CA ILE A 397 5.48 30.64 10.74
C ILE A 397 5.33 29.38 9.89
N ASP A 398 5.43 29.49 8.56
CA ASP A 398 5.37 28.35 7.64
C ASP A 398 6.51 27.35 7.92
N ALA A 399 7.73 27.83 8.20
CA ALA A 399 8.87 27.00 8.62
C ALA A 399 8.58 26.25 9.94
N GLY A 400 7.94 26.92 10.90
CA GLY A 400 7.49 26.29 12.14
C GLY A 400 6.45 25.20 11.89
N HIS A 401 5.44 25.46 11.04
CA HIS A 401 4.41 24.48 10.71
C HIS A 401 4.99 23.24 10.03
N VAL A 402 5.88 23.40 9.05
CA VAL A 402 6.44 22.26 8.32
C VAL A 402 7.29 21.36 9.22
N CYS A 403 8.12 21.96 10.07
CA CYS A 403 8.98 21.18 10.95
C CYS A 403 8.19 20.49 12.06
N GLN A 404 7.16 21.15 12.60
CA GLN A 404 6.26 20.54 13.58
C GLN A 404 5.52 19.33 12.99
N ASN A 405 5.08 19.39 11.73
CA ASN A 405 4.53 18.23 11.03
C ASN A 405 5.57 17.10 10.89
N LEU A 406 6.83 17.43 10.59
CA LEU A 406 7.90 16.43 10.52
C LEU A 406 8.10 15.72 11.87
N TYR A 407 8.13 16.46 12.98
CA TYR A 407 8.23 15.87 14.32
C TYR A 407 7.12 14.86 14.61
N LEU A 408 5.88 15.21 14.31
CA LEU A 408 4.73 14.32 14.52
C LEU A 408 4.78 13.10 13.61
N ALA A 409 5.17 13.29 12.35
CA ALA A 409 5.31 12.21 11.39
C ALA A 409 6.44 11.23 11.76
N CYS A 410 7.55 11.73 12.31
CA CYS A 410 8.64 10.88 12.79
C CYS A 410 8.20 9.94 13.91
N GLU A 411 7.42 10.44 14.89
CA GLU A 411 6.89 9.58 15.97
C GLU A 411 6.01 8.46 15.41
N ALA A 412 5.20 8.73 14.38
CA ALA A 412 4.33 7.74 13.74
C ALA A 412 5.07 6.59 13.03
N ILE A 413 6.36 6.75 12.71
CA ILE A 413 7.17 5.71 12.02
C ILE A 413 8.36 5.23 12.87
N GLY A 414 8.38 5.55 14.16
CA GLY A 414 9.47 5.22 15.07
C GLY A 414 10.82 5.82 14.63
N ALA A 415 10.81 7.02 14.07
CA ALA A 415 11.99 7.80 13.74
C ALA A 415 12.17 8.95 14.75
N GLY A 416 13.37 9.50 14.81
CA GLY A 416 13.68 10.71 15.56
C GLY A 416 14.07 11.85 14.63
N THR A 417 13.83 13.07 15.07
CA THR A 417 14.33 14.28 14.41
C THR A 417 14.76 15.33 15.43
N CYS A 418 15.59 16.27 15.00
CA CYS A 418 15.96 17.45 15.76
C CYS A 418 15.98 18.65 14.83
N ALA A 419 15.06 19.59 15.03
CA ALA A 419 15.11 20.90 14.42
C ALA A 419 16.43 21.62 14.73
N ILE A 420 17.03 22.24 13.72
CA ILE A 420 18.24 23.06 13.84
C ILE A 420 17.99 24.37 13.10
N ALA A 421 17.97 25.46 13.85
CA ALA A 421 17.98 26.84 13.33
C ALA A 421 19.36 27.51 13.52
N ALA A 422 20.27 26.86 14.25
CA ALA A 422 21.65 27.31 14.42
C ALA A 422 22.56 26.52 13.48
N TYR A 423 22.89 27.13 12.35
CA TYR A 423 23.78 26.60 11.32
C TYR A 423 24.51 27.77 10.65
N ASP A 424 25.57 27.46 9.92
CA ASP A 424 26.30 28.41 9.10
C ASP A 424 25.49 28.66 7.81
N GLN A 425 24.91 29.85 7.70
CA GLN A 425 24.01 30.23 6.59
C GLN A 425 24.72 30.09 5.24
N GLU A 426 25.89 30.74 5.09
CA GLU A 426 26.65 30.74 3.84
C GLU A 426 27.11 29.32 3.47
N ALA A 427 27.59 28.54 4.45
CA ALA A 427 28.03 27.17 4.19
C ALA A 427 26.86 26.24 3.81
N MET A 428 25.67 26.45 4.38
CA MET A 428 24.48 25.66 4.03
C MET A 428 23.95 26.03 2.65
N ASP A 429 23.87 27.32 2.33
CA ASP A 429 23.43 27.79 1.01
C ASP A 429 24.39 27.32 -0.08
N LEU A 430 25.69 27.37 0.18
CA LEU A 430 26.72 26.82 -0.70
C LEU A 430 26.59 25.29 -0.87
N LEU A 431 26.29 24.56 0.21
CA LEU A 431 26.09 23.11 0.15
C LEU A 431 24.88 22.74 -0.72
N LEU A 432 23.80 23.53 -0.68
CA LEU A 432 22.61 23.34 -1.51
C LEU A 432 22.74 23.92 -2.91
N ARG A 433 23.76 24.76 -3.14
CA ARG A 433 23.98 25.53 -4.38
C ARG A 433 22.83 26.50 -4.68
N VAL A 434 22.29 27.12 -3.64
CA VAL A 434 21.37 28.27 -3.74
C VAL A 434 22.15 29.58 -3.57
N ASP A 435 21.58 30.70 -3.98
CA ASP A 435 22.29 31.97 -4.05
C ASP A 435 22.45 32.69 -2.70
N GLY A 436 21.62 32.37 -1.70
CA GLY A 436 21.66 33.03 -0.39
C GLY A 436 20.93 34.39 -0.35
N GLU A 437 20.37 34.85 -1.48
CA GLU A 437 19.70 36.14 -1.63
C GLU A 437 18.20 35.96 -1.97
N GLU A 438 17.89 35.34 -3.10
CA GLU A 438 16.53 35.06 -3.59
C GLU A 438 16.02 33.70 -3.11
N GLU A 439 16.94 32.76 -2.87
CA GLU A 439 16.67 31.49 -2.22
C GLU A 439 17.76 31.15 -1.21
N PHE A 440 17.37 30.92 0.04
CA PHE A 440 18.29 30.61 1.14
C PHE A 440 17.70 29.60 2.11
N ALA A 441 18.54 28.77 2.72
CA ALA A 441 18.16 27.85 3.78
C ALA A 441 17.59 28.63 4.96
N ILE A 442 16.48 28.17 5.52
CA ILE A 442 15.83 28.79 6.69
C ILE A 442 15.73 27.83 7.88
N TYR A 443 15.70 26.52 7.63
CA TYR A 443 15.50 25.55 8.69
C TYR A 443 15.95 24.14 8.27
N LEU A 444 16.52 23.40 9.23
CA LEU A 444 17.08 22.07 9.04
C LEU A 444 16.42 21.08 10.00
N ALA A 445 16.26 19.83 9.56
CA ALA A 445 15.82 18.74 10.40
C ALA A 445 16.41 17.39 9.94
N PRO A 446 17.53 16.93 10.54
CA PRO A 446 17.97 15.54 10.41
C PRO A 446 16.90 14.58 10.91
N VAL A 447 16.72 13.48 10.18
CA VAL A 447 15.83 12.38 10.52
C VAL A 447 16.62 11.07 10.49
N GLY A 448 16.45 10.24 11.50
CA GLY A 448 17.05 8.92 11.56
C GLY A 448 16.27 7.96 12.44
N LYS A 449 16.55 6.65 12.31
CA LYS A 449 15.96 5.65 13.20
C LYS A 449 16.53 5.78 14.61
N ILE A 450 15.71 5.44 15.60
CA ILE A 450 16.03 5.53 17.02
C ILE A 450 15.90 4.15 17.66
N LYS A 451 16.55 3.93 18.81
CA LYS A 451 16.22 2.78 19.66
C LYS A 451 14.83 3.03 20.26
N MET A 452 13.90 2.10 20.02
CA MET A 452 12.57 2.11 20.64
C MET A 452 12.66 1.90 22.14
#